data_AF-A0A415IRS7-F1
#
_entry.id   AF-A0A415IRS7-F1
#
_cell.length_a   1.000
_cell.length_b   1.000
_cell.length_c   1.000
_cell.angle_alpha   90.00
_cell.angle_beta   90.00
_cell.angle_gamma   90.00
#
_symmetry.space_group_name_H-M   'P 1'
#
loop_
_entity.id
_entity.type
_entity.pdbx_description
1 polymer ?
#
loop_
_entity_poly.entity_id
_entity_poly.type
_entity_poly.pdbx_seq_one_letter_code
_entity_poly.pdbx_strand_id
1 'polypeptide(L)'
;MKYIYQFFLVLLCAFSFASCGDDDFIEIDSLSADGDEFYCNQKVKVWMCVRSSDLWHTNYEWDCDAGTLTQPQGLNEMTWKAPSIPGTYTITCRASIGGETQVRSHKMYVSSYYFDKFEKTPHSLSLQSNTTGTLKKEADGNQYLQAKVNSAAEVNRYVRRAFGDNTLYTPFSTRMKLGFESNVPNLQEIKVGTKTGKPMLEYRWNLSSDASNNGAYINQIRLLWYPGKLKSGEVYPAVPNDDVTVEGTSDYNVQLIVQYTSTEGKKTTYNEYHNLNTMNTFTAKLYQTVSMSVDESEALIVHVAGQEVLKSTILSNARSINACEGRMSINNWELYLPNGNGGKEIPVLYIDDAYASNTGILK
;
A
#
# COMPACT_ATOMS: atom_id res chain seq x y z
N MET A 1 -62.88 -22.72 57.42
CA MET A 1 -61.88 -23.53 56.69
C MET A 1 -61.82 -23.24 55.18
N LYS A 2 -62.91 -22.92 54.46
CA LYS A 2 -62.89 -22.61 53.00
C LYS A 2 -61.97 -21.46 52.56
N TYR A 3 -61.86 -20.39 53.36
CA TYR A 3 -61.08 -19.20 53.00
C TYR A 3 -59.56 -19.35 53.18
N ILE A 4 -59.12 -20.23 54.09
CA ILE A 4 -57.69 -20.52 54.30
C ILE A 4 -57.13 -21.33 53.12
N TYR A 5 -57.90 -22.29 52.60
CA TYR A 5 -57.48 -23.04 51.42
C TYR A 5 -57.40 -22.17 50.17
N GLN A 6 -58.32 -21.21 49.98
CA GLN A 6 -58.24 -20.25 48.87
C GLN A 6 -57.04 -19.31 48.99
N PHE A 7 -56.67 -18.88 50.21
CA PHE A 7 -55.47 -18.08 50.44
C PHE A 7 -54.19 -18.85 50.11
N PHE A 8 -54.07 -20.11 50.57
CA PHE A 8 -52.93 -20.96 50.24
C PHE A 8 -52.84 -21.31 48.75
N LEU A 9 -53.97 -21.48 48.05
CA LEU A 9 -54.00 -21.77 46.61
C LEU A 9 -53.58 -20.56 45.78
N VAL A 10 -53.99 -19.35 46.16
CA VAL A 10 -53.53 -18.09 45.52
C VAL A 10 -52.06 -17.84 45.82
N LEU A 11 -51.59 -18.12 47.04
CA LEU A 11 -50.18 -17.99 47.41
C LEU A 11 -49.30 -19.01 46.64
N LEU A 12 -49.73 -20.27 46.54
CA LEU A 12 -49.04 -21.28 45.72
C LEU A 12 -49.02 -20.92 44.25
N CYS A 13 -50.14 -20.42 43.68
CA CYS A 13 -50.15 -19.92 42.31
C CYS A 13 -49.23 -18.70 42.14
N ALA A 14 -49.16 -17.78 43.10
CA ALA A 14 -48.26 -16.64 43.05
C ALA A 14 -46.78 -17.03 43.11
N PHE A 15 -46.43 -18.08 43.85
CA PHE A 15 -45.08 -18.66 43.83
C PHE A 15 -44.77 -19.43 42.53
N SER A 16 -45.78 -20.06 41.91
CA SER A 16 -45.64 -20.73 40.61
C SER A 16 -45.53 -19.78 39.42
N PHE A 17 -46.01 -18.53 39.54
CA PHE A 17 -45.83 -17.49 38.51
C PHE A 17 -44.59 -16.61 38.71
N ALA A 18 -43.92 -16.71 39.86
CA ALA A 18 -42.69 -15.94 40.16
C ALA A 18 -41.40 -16.63 39.66
N SER A 19 -41.48 -17.88 39.20
CA SER A 19 -40.33 -18.67 38.72
C SER A 19 -40.30 -18.82 37.19
N CYS A 20 -40.89 -17.87 36.47
CA CYS A 20 -40.87 -17.81 35.00
C CYS A 20 -40.13 -16.54 34.56
N GLY A 21 -38.94 -16.29 35.12
CA GLY A 21 -37.92 -15.52 34.41
C GLY A 21 -37.11 -16.56 33.65
N ASP A 22 -37.10 -16.48 32.32
CA ASP A 22 -36.23 -17.36 31.53
C ASP A 22 -34.80 -17.22 32.07
N ASP A 23 -34.14 -18.34 32.35
CA ASP A 23 -32.74 -18.33 32.78
C ASP A 23 -31.93 -17.54 31.76
N ASP A 24 -31.06 -16.65 32.24
CA ASP A 24 -30.19 -15.91 31.34
C ASP A 24 -29.34 -16.88 30.53
N PHE A 25 -29.24 -16.64 29.22
CA PHE A 25 -28.42 -17.46 28.34
C PHE A 25 -27.70 -16.57 27.33
N ILE A 26 -26.54 -17.05 26.89
CA ILE A 26 -25.81 -16.45 25.78
C ILE A 26 -25.08 -17.52 24.98
N GLU A 27 -25.13 -17.39 23.66
CA GLU A 27 -24.47 -18.26 22.70
C GLU A 27 -23.83 -17.44 21.58
N ILE A 28 -22.54 -17.64 21.31
CA ILE A 28 -21.82 -16.96 20.23
C ILE A 28 -21.95 -17.75 18.92
N ASP A 29 -22.69 -17.21 17.95
CA ASP A 29 -22.77 -17.75 16.59
C ASP A 29 -21.45 -17.51 15.84
N SER A 30 -20.93 -16.28 15.86
CA SER A 30 -19.66 -15.93 15.21
C SER A 30 -18.97 -14.70 15.79
N LEU A 31 -17.64 -14.67 15.66
CA LEU A 31 -16.82 -13.45 15.69
C LEU A 31 -16.24 -13.33 14.29
N SER A 32 -16.53 -12.23 13.59
CA SER A 32 -16.31 -12.10 12.16
C SER A 32 -15.64 -10.78 11.77
N ALA A 33 -14.92 -10.82 10.65
CA ALA A 33 -14.35 -9.69 9.92
C ALA A 33 -14.62 -9.90 8.42
N ASP A 34 -14.60 -8.83 7.62
CA ASP A 34 -14.65 -8.94 6.15
C ASP A 34 -13.24 -9.19 5.60
N GLY A 35 -13.00 -10.38 5.05
CA GLY A 35 -11.74 -10.81 4.46
C GLY A 35 -10.88 -11.71 5.36
N ASP A 36 -9.91 -12.39 4.74
CA ASP A 36 -9.01 -13.35 5.40
C ASP A 36 -7.55 -12.86 5.47
N GLU A 37 -7.26 -11.72 4.82
CA GLU A 37 -5.94 -11.10 4.74
C GLU A 37 -6.08 -9.58 4.96
N PHE A 38 -5.22 -9.05 5.82
CA PHE A 38 -5.20 -7.66 6.24
C PHE A 38 -3.81 -7.05 6.01
N TYR A 39 -3.74 -5.72 6.07
CA TYR A 39 -2.50 -4.96 5.85
C TYR A 39 -2.13 -4.17 7.09
N CYS A 40 -0.83 -3.89 7.26
CA CYS A 40 -0.34 -3.14 8.39
C CYS A 40 -1.07 -1.81 8.50
N ASN A 41 -1.41 -1.41 9.72
CA ASN A 41 -2.17 -0.20 10.02
C ASN A 41 -3.59 -0.14 9.40
N GLN A 42 -4.08 -1.18 8.71
CA GLN A 42 -5.45 -1.22 8.18
C GLN A 42 -6.46 -1.18 9.32
N LYS A 43 -7.51 -0.40 9.15
CA LYS A 43 -8.68 -0.45 10.04
C LYS A 43 -9.67 -1.47 9.51
N VAL A 44 -10.01 -2.43 10.34
CA VAL A 44 -10.90 -3.55 10.02
C VAL A 44 -12.07 -3.51 11.01
N LYS A 45 -13.29 -3.54 10.49
CA LYS A 45 -14.47 -3.72 11.32
C LYS A 45 -14.59 -5.19 11.68
N VAL A 46 -14.77 -5.45 12.96
CA VAL A 46 -15.05 -6.77 13.50
C VAL A 46 -16.37 -6.73 14.26
N TRP A 47 -17.11 -7.83 14.24
CA TRP A 47 -18.41 -7.90 14.89
C TRP A 47 -18.68 -9.28 15.47
N MET A 48 -19.49 -9.28 16.52
CA MET A 48 -19.96 -10.46 17.22
C MET A 48 -21.44 -10.69 16.89
N CYS A 49 -21.76 -11.91 16.49
CA CYS A 49 -23.12 -12.41 16.36
C CYS A 49 -23.41 -13.32 17.55
N VAL A 50 -24.39 -12.95 18.36
CA VAL A 50 -24.84 -13.73 19.53
C VAL A 50 -26.34 -13.96 19.51
N ARG A 51 -26.75 -15.03 20.17
CA ARG A 51 -28.12 -15.24 20.65
C ARG A 51 -28.09 -15.16 22.17
N SER A 52 -28.98 -14.37 22.76
CA SER A 52 -29.09 -14.24 24.22
C SER A 52 -30.52 -14.06 24.69
N SER A 53 -30.76 -14.29 25.98
CA SER A 53 -32.04 -14.03 26.66
C SER A 53 -32.46 -12.56 26.52
N ASP A 54 -31.50 -11.64 26.54
CA ASP A 54 -31.72 -10.21 26.33
C ASP A 54 -30.57 -9.57 25.53
N LEU A 55 -30.79 -9.40 24.23
CA LEU A 55 -29.82 -8.80 23.31
C LEU A 55 -29.53 -7.32 23.64
N TRP A 56 -30.50 -6.59 24.19
CA TRP A 56 -30.36 -5.16 24.45
C TRP A 56 -29.47 -4.89 25.66
N HIS A 57 -29.44 -5.82 26.62
CA HIS A 57 -28.61 -5.73 27.82
C HIS A 57 -27.37 -6.63 27.78
N THR A 58 -27.07 -7.26 26.64
CA THR A 58 -25.83 -8.02 26.45
C THR A 58 -24.62 -7.08 26.40
N ASN A 59 -23.64 -7.30 27.27
CA ASN A 59 -22.39 -6.53 27.32
C ASN A 59 -21.29 -7.23 26.52
N TYR A 60 -20.40 -6.44 25.89
CA TYR A 60 -19.29 -6.92 25.08
C TYR A 60 -17.98 -6.30 25.52
N GLU A 61 -16.97 -7.13 25.78
CA GLU A 61 -15.61 -6.72 26.11
C GLU A 61 -14.64 -7.27 25.07
N TRP A 62 -13.97 -6.37 24.36
CA TRP A 62 -13.03 -6.64 23.28
C TRP A 62 -11.59 -6.48 23.74
N ASP A 63 -10.74 -7.40 23.29
CA ASP A 63 -9.29 -7.39 23.51
C ASP A 63 -8.54 -7.84 22.24
N CYS A 64 -7.26 -7.48 22.13
CA CYS A 64 -6.38 -7.94 21.05
C CYS A 64 -4.93 -8.09 21.52
N ASP A 65 -4.24 -9.13 21.03
CA ASP A 65 -2.84 -9.39 21.36
C ASP A 65 -1.85 -8.38 20.74
N ALA A 66 -2.27 -7.70 19.67
CA ALA A 66 -1.59 -6.54 19.10
C ALA A 66 -2.54 -5.66 18.28
N GLY A 67 -2.08 -4.44 18.00
CA GLY A 67 -2.85 -3.43 17.29
C GLY A 67 -3.59 -2.54 18.27
N THR A 68 -4.65 -1.88 17.81
CA THR A 68 -5.46 -1.02 18.68
C THR A 68 -6.93 -1.11 18.35
N LEU A 69 -7.77 -1.26 19.36
CA LEU A 69 -9.23 -1.15 19.25
C LEU A 69 -9.63 0.33 19.44
N THR A 70 -10.43 0.89 18.53
CA THR A 70 -10.65 2.35 18.48
C THR A 70 -12.05 2.81 18.88
N GLN A 71 -12.98 1.90 19.16
CA GLN A 71 -14.33 2.24 19.61
C GLN A 71 -14.51 1.96 21.12
N PRO A 72 -15.48 2.59 21.79
CA PRO A 72 -15.83 2.26 23.17
C PRO A 72 -16.26 0.79 23.32
N GLN A 73 -15.98 0.21 24.50
CA GLN A 73 -16.45 -1.11 24.89
C GLN A 73 -17.99 -1.15 25.03
N GLY A 74 -18.57 -2.35 25.10
CA GLY A 74 -20.01 -2.56 25.30
C GLY A 74 -20.83 -2.70 24.01
N LEU A 75 -20.21 -2.52 22.84
CA LEU A 75 -20.88 -2.71 21.54
C LEU A 75 -20.57 -4.09 20.96
N ASN A 76 -21.51 -4.65 20.21
CA ASN A 76 -21.34 -5.91 19.49
C ASN A 76 -20.42 -5.78 18.25
N GLU A 77 -19.89 -4.59 17.99
CA GLU A 77 -18.93 -4.32 16.92
C GLU A 77 -17.78 -3.46 17.44
N MET A 78 -16.63 -3.62 16.79
CA MET A 78 -15.40 -2.92 17.10
C MET A 78 -14.60 -2.62 15.83
N THR A 79 -13.73 -1.63 15.89
CA THR A 79 -12.77 -1.34 14.83
C THR A 79 -11.39 -1.64 15.35
N TRP A 80 -10.77 -2.67 14.77
CA TRP A 80 -9.39 -3.03 15.04
C TRP A 80 -8.48 -2.38 14.00
N LYS A 81 -7.47 -1.66 14.45
CA LYS A 81 -6.36 -1.21 13.62
C LYS A 81 -5.24 -2.25 13.73
N ALA A 82 -4.92 -2.89 12.61
CA ALA A 82 -3.84 -3.85 12.51
C ALA A 82 -2.50 -3.25 12.95
N PRO A 83 -1.59 -4.05 13.53
CA PRO A 83 -0.21 -3.66 13.83
C PRO A 83 0.57 -3.14 12.61
N SER A 84 1.74 -2.55 12.84
CA SER A 84 2.66 -2.14 11.77
C SER A 84 3.57 -3.27 11.26
N ILE A 85 3.43 -4.46 11.84
CA ILE A 85 4.29 -5.63 11.57
C ILE A 85 3.40 -6.75 10.99
N PRO A 86 3.82 -7.41 9.89
CA PRO A 86 3.15 -8.62 9.39
C PRO A 86 3.17 -9.76 10.42
N GLY A 87 2.08 -10.52 10.48
CA GLY A 87 1.92 -11.62 11.43
C GLY A 87 0.48 -12.08 11.54
N THR A 88 0.24 -13.12 12.33
CA THR A 88 -1.11 -13.53 12.71
C THR A 88 -1.40 -13.05 14.12
N TYR A 89 -2.45 -12.24 14.25
CA TYR A 89 -2.90 -11.63 15.50
C TYR A 89 -4.24 -12.20 15.93
N THR A 90 -4.59 -12.01 17.18
CA THR A 90 -5.82 -12.54 17.76
C THR A 90 -6.67 -11.41 18.30
N ILE A 91 -7.91 -11.36 17.84
CA ILE A 91 -8.95 -10.54 18.46
C ILE A 91 -9.82 -11.47 19.29
N THR A 92 -10.05 -11.10 20.54
CA THR A 92 -10.89 -11.81 21.48
C THR A 92 -12.05 -10.92 21.88
N CYS A 93 -13.25 -11.48 21.96
CA CYS A 93 -14.38 -10.78 22.53
C CYS A 93 -15.17 -11.69 23.45
N ARG A 94 -15.48 -11.14 24.63
CA ARG A 94 -16.31 -11.72 25.67
C ARG A 94 -17.68 -11.08 25.58
N ALA A 95 -18.72 -11.89 25.49
CA ALA A 95 -20.10 -11.46 25.58
C ALA A 95 -20.72 -11.99 26.89
N SER A 96 -21.48 -11.17 27.59
CA SER A 96 -22.07 -11.52 28.89
C SER A 96 -23.47 -10.95 29.10
N ILE A 97 -24.34 -11.71 29.78
CA ILE A 97 -25.68 -11.31 30.21
C ILE A 97 -26.02 -12.06 31.51
N GLY A 98 -26.59 -11.39 32.50
CA GLY A 98 -27.16 -12.10 33.66
C GLY A 98 -26.23 -12.94 34.53
N GLY A 99 -24.91 -12.82 34.35
CA GLY A 99 -23.90 -13.71 34.95
C GLY A 99 -23.39 -14.81 34.01
N GLU A 100 -24.10 -15.10 32.92
CA GLU A 100 -23.62 -15.96 31.84
C GLU A 100 -22.58 -15.24 30.99
N THR A 101 -21.58 -15.99 30.51
CA THR A 101 -20.48 -15.44 29.72
C THR A 101 -19.98 -16.45 28.69
N GLN A 102 -19.75 -15.97 27.48
CA GLN A 102 -19.00 -16.70 26.46
C GLN A 102 -17.87 -15.85 25.89
N VAL A 103 -16.81 -16.51 25.44
CA VAL A 103 -15.63 -15.88 24.84
C VAL A 103 -15.34 -16.54 23.51
N ARG A 104 -15.09 -15.73 22.49
CA ARG A 104 -14.60 -16.21 21.21
C ARG A 104 -13.38 -15.42 20.76
N SER A 105 -12.48 -16.11 20.06
CA SER A 105 -11.30 -15.51 19.45
C SER A 105 -11.30 -15.74 17.95
N HIS A 106 -10.69 -14.81 17.23
CA HIS A 106 -10.56 -14.85 15.78
C HIS A 106 -9.15 -14.43 15.37
N LYS A 107 -8.56 -15.19 14.45
CA LYS A 107 -7.20 -14.95 13.96
C LYS A 107 -7.24 -14.01 12.76
N MET A 108 -6.40 -12.99 12.80
CA MET A 108 -6.26 -11.93 11.80
C MET A 108 -4.89 -12.04 11.15
N TYR A 109 -4.82 -12.42 9.87
CA TYR A 109 -3.54 -12.52 9.14
C TYR A 109 -3.19 -11.17 8.49
N VAL A 110 -2.09 -10.56 8.91
CA VAL A 110 -1.55 -9.31 8.36
C VAL A 110 -0.33 -9.65 7.50
N SER A 111 -0.40 -9.41 6.19
CA SER A 111 0.64 -9.90 5.27
C SER A 111 1.70 -8.87 4.89
N SER A 112 1.34 -7.60 4.79
CA SER A 112 2.24 -6.56 4.30
C SER A 112 1.86 -5.18 4.75
N TYR A 113 2.72 -4.21 4.42
CA TYR A 113 2.49 -2.83 4.77
C TYR A 113 1.33 -2.19 4.00
N TYR A 114 1.19 -2.54 2.72
CA TYR A 114 0.17 -1.96 1.86
C TYR A 114 -0.18 -2.91 0.71
N PHE A 115 -1.45 -2.96 0.35
CA PHE A 115 -1.93 -3.64 -0.86
C PHE A 115 -3.17 -2.98 -1.44
N ASP A 116 -3.27 -2.97 -2.77
CA ASP A 116 -4.46 -2.59 -3.51
C ASP A 116 -4.55 -3.39 -4.82
N LYS A 117 -5.67 -4.11 -5.00
CA LYS A 117 -6.08 -4.79 -6.24
C LYS A 117 -7.17 -4.04 -6.99
N PHE A 118 -7.52 -2.83 -6.54
CA PHE A 118 -8.54 -2.00 -7.16
C PHE A 118 -9.95 -2.64 -7.25
N GLU A 119 -10.23 -3.64 -6.41
CA GLU A 119 -11.51 -4.37 -6.38
C GLU A 119 -12.66 -3.54 -5.77
N LYS A 120 -12.34 -2.53 -4.96
CA LYS A 120 -13.30 -1.69 -4.22
C LYS A 120 -13.05 -0.20 -4.50
N THR A 121 -14.12 0.60 -4.53
CA THR A 121 -14.06 2.07 -4.55
C THR A 121 -14.49 2.62 -3.19
N PRO A 122 -13.80 3.62 -2.62
CA PRO A 122 -12.60 4.29 -3.14
C PRO A 122 -11.34 3.41 -3.06
N HIS A 123 -10.48 3.48 -4.07
CA HIS A 123 -9.14 2.90 -4.02
C HIS A 123 -8.16 3.86 -3.34
N SER A 124 -7.00 3.36 -2.95
CA SER A 124 -6.12 4.06 -2.00
C SER A 124 -5.02 4.91 -2.67
N LEU A 125 -4.84 4.78 -3.99
CA LEU A 125 -4.00 5.66 -4.80
C LEU A 125 -4.67 7.02 -5.05
N SER A 126 -3.91 8.08 -4.82
CA SER A 126 -4.28 9.47 -5.15
C SER A 126 -3.70 9.88 -6.51
N LEU A 127 -4.45 10.68 -7.26
CA LEU A 127 -4.09 11.16 -8.59
C LEU A 127 -3.62 12.62 -8.51
N GLN A 128 -2.50 12.96 -9.16
CA GLN A 128 -2.12 14.36 -9.32
C GLN A 128 -3.09 15.07 -10.30
N SER A 129 -3.24 16.39 -10.18
CA SER A 129 -4.07 17.18 -11.09
C SER A 129 -3.74 16.94 -12.57
N ASN A 130 -4.79 16.84 -13.39
CA ASN A 130 -4.73 16.47 -14.82
C ASN A 130 -4.30 15.02 -15.12
N THR A 131 -4.40 14.15 -14.11
CA THR A 131 -4.36 12.68 -14.29
C THR A 131 -5.78 12.15 -14.20
N THR A 132 -6.19 11.35 -15.18
CA THR A 132 -7.45 10.62 -15.13
C THR A 132 -7.17 9.20 -14.67
N GLY A 133 -7.88 8.75 -13.64
CA GLY A 133 -7.93 7.35 -13.21
C GLY A 133 -9.32 6.79 -13.42
N THR A 134 -9.44 5.61 -14.02
CA THR A 134 -10.70 4.88 -14.15
C THR A 134 -10.49 3.43 -13.79
N LEU A 135 -11.32 2.90 -12.89
CA LEU A 135 -11.36 1.47 -12.64
C LEU A 135 -11.95 0.75 -13.84
N LYS A 136 -11.26 -0.29 -14.29
CA LYS A 136 -11.65 -1.16 -15.39
C LYS A 136 -11.73 -2.58 -14.89
N LYS A 137 -12.54 -3.39 -15.59
CA LYS A 137 -12.78 -4.79 -15.25
C LYS A 137 -12.37 -5.66 -16.45
N GLU A 138 -11.58 -6.68 -16.18
CA GLU A 138 -11.18 -7.72 -17.12
C GLU A 138 -12.29 -8.78 -17.25
N ALA A 139 -12.19 -9.64 -18.26
CA ALA A 139 -13.21 -10.63 -18.55
C ALA A 139 -13.34 -11.71 -17.46
N ASP A 140 -12.24 -12.00 -16.76
CA ASP A 140 -12.18 -12.93 -15.61
C ASP A 140 -12.73 -12.31 -14.32
N GLY A 141 -13.08 -11.03 -14.35
CA GLY A 141 -13.63 -10.30 -13.23
C GLY A 141 -12.62 -9.48 -12.43
N ASN A 142 -11.32 -9.60 -12.72
CA ASN A 142 -10.27 -8.80 -12.10
C ASN A 142 -10.50 -7.31 -12.39
N GLN A 143 -10.17 -6.44 -11.43
CA GLN A 143 -10.25 -5.00 -11.60
C GLN A 143 -8.87 -4.38 -11.56
N TYR A 144 -8.68 -3.30 -12.31
CA TYR A 144 -7.41 -2.58 -12.35
C TYR A 144 -7.64 -1.08 -12.52
N LEU A 145 -6.64 -0.29 -12.17
CA LEU A 145 -6.64 1.15 -12.40
C LEU A 145 -6.04 1.46 -13.78
N GLN A 146 -6.86 2.06 -14.65
CA GLN A 146 -6.38 2.69 -15.87
C GLN A 146 -6.03 4.16 -15.58
N ALA A 147 -4.77 4.54 -15.77
CA ALA A 147 -4.29 5.90 -15.57
C ALA A 147 -3.78 6.54 -16.87
N LYS A 148 -4.10 7.81 -17.10
CA LYS A 148 -3.57 8.59 -18.21
C LYS A 148 -3.36 10.05 -17.85
N VAL A 149 -2.37 10.67 -18.46
CA VAL A 149 -2.07 12.10 -18.29
C VAL A 149 -2.45 12.82 -19.57
N ASN A 150 -3.26 13.85 -19.44
CA ASN A 150 -3.61 14.75 -20.54
C ASN A 150 -3.52 16.18 -20.04
N SER A 151 -2.29 16.66 -19.87
CA SER A 151 -2.02 18.02 -19.43
C SER A 151 -1.58 18.90 -20.60
N ALA A 152 -2.08 20.14 -20.64
CA ALA A 152 -1.63 21.13 -21.62
C ALA A 152 -0.30 21.79 -21.24
N ALA A 153 0.20 21.60 -20.01
CA ALA A 153 1.34 22.36 -19.48
C ALA A 153 2.45 21.47 -18.87
N GLU A 154 2.22 20.17 -18.73
CA GLU A 154 3.05 19.30 -17.89
C GLU A 154 3.36 17.99 -18.60
N VAL A 155 4.64 17.65 -18.70
CA VAL A 155 5.13 16.52 -19.50
C VAL A 155 4.89 15.16 -18.84
N ASN A 156 4.61 15.15 -17.54
CA ASN A 156 4.27 13.97 -16.76
C ASN A 156 3.44 14.35 -15.54
N ARG A 157 2.81 13.34 -14.93
CA ARG A 157 2.11 13.43 -13.65
C ARG A 157 2.24 12.11 -12.91
N TYR A 158 1.92 12.10 -11.62
CA TYR A 158 1.98 10.90 -10.79
C TYR A 158 0.62 10.34 -10.38
N VAL A 159 0.61 9.04 -10.12
CA VAL A 159 -0.25 8.40 -9.12
C VAL A 159 0.56 8.18 -7.84
N ARG A 160 -0.06 8.29 -6.66
CA ARG A 160 0.66 8.30 -5.38
C ARG A 160 -0.06 7.53 -4.30
N ARG A 161 0.71 6.73 -3.56
CA ARG A 161 0.34 6.20 -2.25
C ARG A 161 1.09 6.95 -1.15
N ALA A 162 0.37 7.71 -0.32
CA ALA A 162 0.91 8.20 0.94
C ALA A 162 0.74 7.13 2.02
N PHE A 163 1.79 6.83 2.78
CA PHE A 163 1.74 5.78 3.80
C PHE A 163 1.26 6.30 5.15
N GLY A 164 1.53 7.57 5.48
CA GLY A 164 1.03 8.22 6.69
C GLY A 164 1.54 7.60 8.00
N ASP A 165 2.69 6.92 7.96
CA ASP A 165 3.33 6.30 9.11
C ASP A 165 4.80 6.72 9.17
N ASN A 166 5.13 7.51 10.19
CA ASN A 166 6.48 8.02 10.39
C ASN A 166 7.44 6.94 10.92
N THR A 167 6.93 5.76 11.25
CA THR A 167 7.71 4.60 11.70
C THR A 167 8.04 3.63 10.56
N LEU A 168 7.60 3.91 9.32
CA LEU A 168 7.97 3.13 8.15
C LEU A 168 9.33 3.58 7.62
N TYR A 169 10.31 2.68 7.54
CA TYR A 169 11.67 2.95 7.04
C TYR A 169 12.23 1.72 6.33
N THR A 170 13.36 1.89 5.62
CA THR A 170 14.08 0.78 4.98
C THR A 170 14.70 -0.19 6.02
N PRO A 171 14.76 -1.51 5.79
CA PRO A 171 14.48 -2.22 4.54
C PRO A 171 13.01 -2.14 4.11
N PHE A 172 12.79 -1.87 2.83
CA PHE A 172 11.45 -1.62 2.31
C PHE A 172 11.40 -1.97 0.84
N SER A 173 10.22 -2.34 0.36
CA SER A 173 9.98 -2.66 -1.04
C SER A 173 8.59 -2.24 -1.48
N THR A 174 8.47 -1.86 -2.75
CA THR A 174 7.20 -1.58 -3.43
C THR A 174 7.17 -2.31 -4.75
N ARG A 175 5.98 -2.78 -5.14
CA ARG A 175 5.74 -3.46 -6.41
C ARG A 175 4.42 -3.00 -7.01
N MET A 176 4.36 -2.81 -8.32
CA MET A 176 3.10 -2.72 -9.08
C MET A 176 3.16 -3.69 -10.25
N LYS A 177 2.03 -4.27 -10.62
CA LYS A 177 1.83 -4.84 -11.94
C LYS A 177 1.49 -3.69 -12.89
N LEU A 178 2.39 -3.42 -13.82
CA LEU A 178 2.33 -2.30 -14.75
C LEU A 178 2.20 -2.79 -16.18
N GLY A 179 1.68 -1.94 -17.06
CA GLY A 179 1.79 -2.11 -18.50
C GLY A 179 0.98 -1.04 -19.21
N PHE A 180 0.76 -1.19 -20.51
CA PHE A 180 0.03 -0.19 -21.29
C PHE A 180 -1.09 -0.85 -22.07
N GLU A 181 -2.30 -0.33 -21.93
CA GLU A 181 -3.44 -0.70 -22.77
C GLU A 181 -3.22 -0.27 -24.23
N SER A 182 -2.64 0.91 -24.41
CA SER A 182 -2.32 1.48 -25.71
C SER A 182 -1.26 2.58 -25.60
N ASN A 183 -0.71 2.97 -26.74
CA ASN A 183 0.27 4.07 -26.87
C ASN A 183 1.46 3.90 -25.92
N VAL A 184 2.12 2.74 -25.98
CA VAL A 184 3.38 2.53 -25.26
C VAL A 184 4.35 3.66 -25.64
N PRO A 185 4.94 4.36 -24.66
CA PRO A 185 5.86 5.45 -24.93
C PRO A 185 7.03 4.98 -25.82
N ASN A 186 7.32 5.74 -26.87
CA ASN A 186 8.53 5.59 -27.70
C ASN A 186 9.63 6.53 -27.19
N LEU A 187 10.69 6.76 -27.98
CA LEU A 187 11.76 7.70 -27.59
C LEU A 187 11.49 9.17 -27.95
N GLN A 188 10.34 9.48 -28.53
CA GLN A 188 10.06 10.85 -28.96
C GLN A 188 9.92 11.79 -27.77
N GLU A 189 10.62 12.92 -27.82
CA GLU A 189 10.50 13.96 -26.81
C GLU A 189 9.04 14.44 -26.72
N ILE A 190 8.52 14.46 -25.49
CA ILE A 190 7.18 14.97 -25.20
C ILE A 190 7.26 16.48 -25.16
N LYS A 191 6.46 17.15 -25.97
CA LYS A 191 6.30 18.60 -25.92
C LYS A 191 4.87 18.98 -25.54
N VAL A 192 4.73 19.77 -24.49
CA VAL A 192 3.44 20.35 -24.08
C VAL A 192 3.64 21.81 -23.65
N GLY A 193 2.94 22.72 -24.33
CA GLY A 193 3.21 24.15 -24.18
C GLY A 193 4.69 24.46 -24.44
N THR A 194 5.36 25.03 -23.44
CA THR A 194 6.78 25.39 -23.47
C THR A 194 7.69 24.33 -22.84
N LYS A 195 7.14 23.26 -22.25
CA LYS A 195 7.93 22.22 -21.58
C LYS A 195 8.24 21.07 -22.54
N THR A 196 9.45 20.54 -22.41
CA THR A 196 9.85 19.29 -23.03
C THR A 196 10.22 18.26 -21.97
N GLY A 197 10.08 16.97 -22.30
CA GLY A 197 10.32 15.90 -21.36
C GLY A 197 10.58 14.56 -22.03
N LYS A 198 11.28 13.70 -21.30
CA LYS A 198 11.55 12.34 -21.75
C LYS A 198 10.33 11.44 -21.50
N PRO A 199 9.97 10.55 -22.43
CA PRO A 199 8.88 9.59 -22.31
C PRO A 199 9.22 8.40 -21.38
N MET A 200 9.69 8.68 -20.18
CA MET A 200 10.07 7.67 -19.19
C MET A 200 8.96 7.44 -18.17
N LEU A 201 8.86 6.21 -17.68
CA LEU A 201 8.23 5.96 -16.39
C LEU A 201 9.22 6.34 -15.29
N GLU A 202 8.70 6.80 -14.16
CA GLU A 202 9.50 7.03 -12.97
C GLU A 202 8.83 6.44 -11.73
N TYR A 203 9.55 5.58 -11.04
CA TYR A 203 9.21 5.07 -9.73
C TYR A 203 9.97 5.87 -8.69
N ARG A 204 9.25 6.57 -7.82
CA ARG A 204 9.85 7.48 -6.83
C ARG A 204 9.37 7.15 -5.43
N TRP A 205 10.31 7.04 -4.51
CA TRP A 205 10.04 7.19 -3.09
C TRP A 205 10.44 8.57 -2.65
N ASN A 206 9.54 9.25 -1.93
CA ASN A 206 9.88 10.44 -1.17
C ASN A 206 10.04 10.03 0.29
N LEU A 207 11.12 10.49 0.90
CA LEU A 207 11.52 10.15 2.25
C LEU A 207 11.39 11.37 3.16
N SER A 208 11.40 11.12 4.47
CA SER A 208 11.35 12.17 5.50
C SER A 208 12.69 12.30 6.21
N SER A 209 12.98 13.48 6.73
CA SER A 209 14.16 13.71 7.56
C SER A 209 14.11 12.90 8.85
N ASP A 210 15.25 12.36 9.27
CA ASP A 210 15.42 11.77 10.60
C ASP A 210 16.04 12.81 11.55
N ALA A 211 15.46 12.95 12.74
CA ALA A 211 15.98 13.84 13.77
C ALA A 211 17.38 13.43 14.23
N SER A 212 17.74 12.15 14.14
CA SER A 212 19.06 11.64 14.52
C SER A 212 20.19 12.17 13.65
N ASN A 213 19.89 12.72 12.47
CA ASN A 213 20.88 13.19 11.51
C ASN A 213 20.83 14.72 11.31
N ASN A 214 20.41 15.46 12.35
CA ASN A 214 20.34 16.92 12.35
C ASN A 214 19.56 17.52 11.15
N GLY A 215 18.54 16.78 10.66
CA GLY A 215 17.72 17.19 9.52
C GLY A 215 18.33 16.90 8.15
N ALA A 216 19.56 16.38 8.06
CA ALA A 216 20.11 15.83 6.83
C ALA A 216 19.53 14.44 6.55
N TYR A 217 19.30 14.08 5.28
CA TYR A 217 18.67 12.81 4.92
C TYR A 217 18.71 12.54 3.41
N ILE A 218 18.52 11.28 3.04
CA ILE A 218 18.10 10.91 1.68
C ILE A 218 16.65 11.32 1.52
N ASN A 219 16.36 12.24 0.62
CA ASN A 219 15.00 12.76 0.42
C ASN A 219 14.24 12.05 -0.70
N GLN A 220 14.96 11.52 -1.70
CA GLN A 220 14.36 10.83 -2.84
C GLN A 220 15.23 9.67 -3.30
N ILE A 221 14.56 8.57 -3.63
CA ILE A 221 15.11 7.43 -4.37
C ILE A 221 14.23 7.26 -5.62
N ARG A 222 14.86 7.24 -6.79
CA ARG A 222 14.16 7.23 -8.09
C ARG A 222 14.73 6.18 -9.02
N LEU A 223 13.85 5.47 -9.69
CA LEU A 223 14.12 4.62 -10.84
C LEU A 223 13.37 5.20 -12.04
N LEU A 224 14.10 5.62 -13.07
CA LEU A 224 13.53 6.12 -14.32
C LEU A 224 13.94 5.20 -15.45
N TRP A 225 13.02 4.90 -16.37
CA TRP A 225 13.35 4.07 -17.53
C TRP A 225 12.44 4.35 -18.71
N TYR A 226 12.96 4.05 -19.90
CA TYR A 226 12.17 3.98 -21.13
C TYR A 226 11.44 2.63 -21.20
N PRO A 227 10.10 2.62 -21.13
CA PRO A 227 9.36 1.36 -20.97
C PRO A 227 9.24 0.56 -22.28
N GLY A 228 9.15 1.24 -23.42
CA GLY A 228 8.97 0.62 -24.73
C GLY A 228 10.28 0.21 -25.38
N LYS A 229 10.20 -0.76 -26.30
CA LYS A 229 11.29 -1.09 -27.22
C LYS A 229 11.54 0.06 -28.19
N LEU A 230 12.81 0.23 -28.59
CA LEU A 230 13.21 1.13 -29.67
C LEU A 230 12.44 0.82 -30.94
N LYS A 231 11.87 1.85 -31.59
CA LYS A 231 11.39 1.73 -32.96
C LYS A 231 12.57 1.81 -33.93
N SER A 232 12.38 1.33 -35.16
CA SER A 232 13.41 1.39 -36.20
C SER A 232 13.93 2.81 -36.40
N GLY A 233 15.24 3.01 -36.24
CA GLY A 233 15.92 4.30 -36.38
C GLY A 233 15.95 5.16 -35.11
N GLU A 234 15.31 4.73 -34.01
CA GLU A 234 15.46 5.38 -32.70
C GLU A 234 16.75 4.90 -32.01
N VAL A 235 17.40 5.80 -31.28
CA VAL A 235 18.59 5.52 -30.46
C VAL A 235 18.36 6.07 -29.06
N TYR A 236 18.86 5.36 -28.06
CA TYR A 236 18.84 5.86 -26.69
C TYR A 236 19.68 7.13 -26.56
N PRO A 237 19.33 8.02 -25.61
CA PRO A 237 20.12 9.23 -25.36
C PRO A 237 21.52 8.86 -24.86
N ALA A 238 22.50 9.71 -25.22
CA ALA A 238 23.84 9.63 -24.66
C ALA A 238 23.82 9.87 -23.14
N VAL A 239 24.74 9.21 -22.43
CA VAL A 239 25.02 9.49 -21.03
C VAL A 239 25.52 10.94 -20.91
N PRO A 240 25.02 11.75 -19.97
CA PRO A 240 25.48 13.12 -19.80
C PRO A 240 26.99 13.22 -19.51
N ASN A 241 27.61 14.33 -19.92
CA ASN A 241 29.03 14.65 -19.70
C ASN A 241 30.03 13.68 -20.35
N ASP A 242 29.63 13.01 -21.44
CA ASP A 242 30.47 12.03 -22.17
C ASP A 242 30.99 10.88 -21.28
N ASP A 243 30.25 10.58 -20.20
CA ASP A 243 30.51 9.46 -19.31
C ASP A 243 29.97 8.14 -19.92
N VAL A 244 30.08 7.05 -19.17
CA VAL A 244 29.55 5.74 -19.54
C VAL A 244 28.56 5.22 -18.52
N THR A 245 27.70 4.30 -18.94
CA THR A 245 26.87 3.50 -18.03
C THR A 245 27.73 2.58 -17.17
N VAL A 246 27.12 1.99 -16.14
CA VAL A 246 27.75 0.92 -15.35
C VAL A 246 28.19 -0.26 -16.23
N GLU A 247 27.47 -0.52 -17.32
CA GLU A 247 27.79 -1.55 -18.31
C GLU A 247 28.83 -1.10 -19.36
N GLY A 248 29.34 0.13 -19.30
CA GLY A 248 30.38 0.65 -20.19
C GLY A 248 29.87 1.14 -21.55
N THR A 249 28.59 1.46 -21.68
CA THR A 249 27.98 2.00 -22.91
C THR A 249 27.88 3.52 -22.88
N SER A 250 27.90 4.16 -24.05
CA SER A 250 27.77 5.62 -24.18
C SER A 250 26.32 6.12 -24.14
N ASP A 251 25.34 5.23 -24.27
CA ASP A 251 23.91 5.50 -24.23
C ASP A 251 23.25 4.78 -23.06
N TYR A 252 22.08 5.26 -22.63
CA TYR A 252 21.38 4.71 -21.47
C TYR A 252 19.86 4.63 -21.68
N ASN A 253 19.23 3.66 -21.03
CA ASN A 253 17.78 3.50 -21.03
C ASN A 253 17.15 3.40 -19.63
N VAL A 254 17.98 3.31 -18.60
CA VAL A 254 17.60 3.30 -17.19
C VAL A 254 18.49 4.29 -16.44
N GLN A 255 17.90 5.00 -15.49
CA GLN A 255 18.60 5.93 -14.61
C GLN A 255 18.13 5.71 -13.18
N LEU A 256 19.07 5.46 -12.28
CA LEU A 256 18.86 5.54 -10.85
C LEU A 256 19.27 6.90 -10.33
N ILE A 257 18.49 7.42 -9.40
CA ILE A 257 18.80 8.69 -8.77
C ILE A 257 18.55 8.64 -7.27
N VAL A 258 19.57 9.01 -6.51
CA VAL A 258 19.48 9.26 -5.07
C VAL A 258 19.70 10.74 -4.83
N GLN A 259 18.78 11.39 -4.12
CA GLN A 259 18.91 12.79 -3.72
C GLN A 259 19.09 12.90 -2.21
N TYR A 260 20.16 13.57 -1.82
CA TYR A 260 20.48 13.92 -0.45
C TYR A 260 20.13 15.40 -0.18
N THR A 261 19.60 15.68 0.99
CA THR A 261 19.46 17.04 1.55
C THR A 261 20.41 17.17 2.74
N SER A 262 21.27 18.20 2.74
CA SER A 262 22.13 18.52 3.88
C SER A 262 21.36 19.20 5.02
N THR A 263 22.03 19.36 6.16
CA THR A 263 21.50 20.12 7.32
C THR A 263 21.15 21.57 6.98
N GLU A 264 21.82 22.16 5.99
CA GLU A 264 21.57 23.50 5.46
C GLU A 264 20.44 23.55 4.42
N GLY A 265 19.81 22.40 4.11
CA GLY A 265 18.79 22.29 3.07
C GLY A 265 19.34 22.22 1.64
N LYS A 266 20.67 22.13 1.46
CA LYS A 266 21.28 21.99 0.13
C LYS A 266 21.02 20.60 -0.42
N LYS A 267 20.59 20.54 -1.69
CA LYS A 267 20.30 19.27 -2.38
C LYS A 267 21.47 18.83 -3.25
N THR A 268 21.90 17.58 -3.07
CA THR A 268 22.89 16.92 -3.93
C THR A 268 22.24 15.71 -4.58
N THR A 269 22.45 15.53 -5.88
CA THR A 269 21.87 14.42 -6.65
C THR A 269 22.98 13.52 -7.17
N TYR A 270 22.86 12.23 -6.88
CA TYR A 270 23.73 11.16 -7.36
C TYR A 270 22.97 10.40 -8.44
N ASN A 271 23.58 10.23 -9.62
CA ASN A 271 22.97 9.54 -10.75
C ASN A 271 23.81 8.32 -11.10
N GLU A 272 23.14 7.22 -11.44
CA GLU A 272 23.76 6.04 -12.03
C GLU A 272 22.95 5.68 -13.28
N TYR A 273 23.65 5.49 -14.40
CA TYR A 273 23.05 5.25 -15.70
C TYR A 273 23.31 3.81 -16.14
N HIS A 274 22.29 3.17 -16.71
CA HIS A 274 22.40 1.81 -17.22
C HIS A 274 21.82 1.66 -18.62
N ASN A 275 22.34 0.67 -19.36
CA ASN A 275 21.75 0.19 -20.60
C ASN A 275 21.35 -1.28 -20.45
N LEU A 276 20.07 -1.51 -20.11
CA LEU A 276 19.53 -2.82 -19.77
C LEU A 276 18.43 -3.23 -20.75
N ASN A 277 18.54 -4.43 -21.34
CA ASN A 277 17.52 -4.97 -22.25
C ASN A 277 16.28 -5.58 -21.54
N THR A 278 16.22 -5.46 -20.22
CA THR A 278 15.21 -6.09 -19.35
C THR A 278 14.09 -5.14 -18.93
N MET A 279 14.34 -3.82 -18.93
CA MET A 279 13.39 -2.79 -18.48
C MET A 279 12.54 -2.21 -19.62
N ASN A 280 13.05 -2.28 -20.86
CA ASN A 280 12.45 -1.75 -22.08
C ASN A 280 11.61 -2.81 -22.82
N THR A 281 10.83 -3.60 -22.08
CA THR A 281 10.17 -4.80 -22.60
C THR A 281 8.69 -4.59 -22.91
N PHE A 282 8.09 -3.48 -22.50
CA PHE A 282 6.65 -3.28 -22.63
C PHE A 282 6.20 -3.18 -24.08
N THR A 283 5.15 -3.94 -24.39
CA THR A 283 4.31 -3.80 -25.59
C THR A 283 2.87 -3.58 -25.14
N ALA A 284 2.00 -3.16 -26.06
CA ALA A 284 0.59 -3.00 -25.73
C ALA A 284 0.03 -4.34 -25.19
N LYS A 285 -0.67 -4.26 -24.05
CA LYS A 285 -1.26 -5.38 -23.31
C LYS A 285 -0.27 -6.42 -22.77
N LEU A 286 1.01 -6.09 -22.70
CA LEU A 286 1.97 -6.83 -21.89
C LEU A 286 2.04 -6.18 -20.51
N TYR A 287 1.58 -6.91 -19.50
CA TYR A 287 1.59 -6.45 -18.10
C TYR A 287 2.64 -7.24 -17.32
N GLN A 288 3.49 -6.55 -16.57
CA GLN A 288 4.60 -7.13 -15.82
C GLN A 288 4.68 -6.52 -14.43
N THR A 289 5.06 -7.31 -13.44
CA THR A 289 5.42 -6.78 -12.13
C THR A 289 6.71 -5.98 -12.25
N VAL A 290 6.74 -4.80 -11.66
CA VAL A 290 7.94 -3.99 -11.49
C VAL A 290 8.06 -3.70 -10.00
N SER A 291 9.20 -4.01 -9.41
CA SER A 291 9.49 -3.73 -8.01
C SER A 291 10.76 -2.91 -7.85
N MET A 292 10.79 -2.12 -6.77
CA MET A 292 11.98 -1.44 -6.28
C MET A 292 12.07 -1.71 -4.78
N SER A 293 13.28 -2.05 -4.32
CA SER A 293 13.54 -2.45 -2.95
C SER A 293 14.85 -1.83 -2.47
N VAL A 294 14.94 -1.58 -1.16
CA VAL A 294 16.20 -1.33 -0.45
C VAL A 294 16.33 -2.41 0.62
N ASP A 295 17.44 -3.15 0.57
CA ASP A 295 17.72 -4.22 1.54
C ASP A 295 18.47 -3.72 2.79
N GLU A 296 18.81 -4.63 3.70
CA GLU A 296 19.56 -4.33 4.93
C GLU A 296 20.97 -3.80 4.68
N SER A 297 21.56 -4.09 3.52
CA SER A 297 22.85 -3.55 3.09
C SER A 297 22.74 -2.19 2.39
N GLU A 298 21.52 -1.63 2.36
CA GLU A 298 21.17 -0.41 1.66
C GLU A 298 21.40 -0.50 0.13
N ALA A 299 21.40 -1.72 -0.41
CA ALA A 299 21.46 -1.93 -1.84
C ALA A 299 20.08 -1.69 -2.46
N LEU A 300 20.06 -0.90 -3.53
CA LEU A 300 18.86 -0.73 -4.34
C LEU A 300 18.71 -1.92 -5.28
N ILE A 301 17.56 -2.59 -5.25
CA ILE A 301 17.29 -3.77 -6.06
C ILE A 301 16.01 -3.56 -6.84
N VAL A 302 16.03 -3.87 -8.12
CA VAL A 302 14.88 -3.77 -9.03
C VAL A 302 14.57 -5.14 -9.60
N HIS A 303 13.30 -5.52 -9.58
CA HIS A 303 12.82 -6.71 -10.29
C HIS A 303 11.82 -6.33 -11.38
N VAL A 304 11.86 -7.08 -12.48
CA VAL A 304 10.83 -7.07 -13.51
C VAL A 304 10.38 -8.50 -13.78
N ALA A 305 9.07 -8.73 -13.78
CA ALA A 305 8.47 -10.06 -13.94
C ALA A 305 9.08 -11.10 -12.97
N GLY A 306 9.38 -10.71 -11.73
CA GLY A 306 9.95 -11.58 -10.72
C GLY A 306 11.47 -11.80 -10.82
N GLN A 307 12.14 -11.31 -11.87
CA GLN A 307 13.58 -11.47 -12.07
C GLN A 307 14.33 -10.23 -11.59
N GLU A 308 15.44 -10.42 -10.86
CA GLU A 308 16.34 -9.31 -10.52
C GLU A 308 17.00 -8.81 -11.81
N VAL A 309 16.80 -7.53 -12.11
CA VAL A 309 17.32 -6.91 -13.35
C VAL A 309 18.39 -5.86 -13.09
N LEU A 310 18.44 -5.35 -11.86
CA LEU A 310 19.40 -4.35 -11.44
C LEU A 310 19.62 -4.49 -9.92
N LYS A 311 20.89 -4.43 -9.52
CA LYS A 311 21.31 -4.22 -8.13
C LYS A 311 22.39 -3.14 -8.09
N SER A 312 22.21 -2.13 -7.25
CA SER A 312 23.09 -0.95 -7.17
C SER A 312 23.46 -0.59 -5.74
N THR A 313 24.68 -0.05 -5.58
CA THR A 313 25.20 0.50 -4.32
C THR A 313 25.13 2.03 -4.27
N ILE A 314 24.49 2.68 -5.25
CA ILE A 314 24.38 4.15 -5.31
C ILE A 314 23.86 4.76 -4.01
N LEU A 315 22.92 4.09 -3.34
CA LEU A 315 22.32 4.56 -2.09
C LEU A 315 23.32 4.53 -0.92
N SER A 316 23.95 3.38 -0.67
CA SER A 316 24.94 3.23 0.39
C SER A 316 26.17 4.12 0.15
N ASN A 317 26.59 4.28 -1.11
CA ASN A 317 27.66 5.20 -1.50
C ASN A 317 27.27 6.66 -1.23
N ALA A 318 26.07 7.08 -1.65
CA ALA A 318 25.58 8.44 -1.38
C ALA A 318 25.50 8.70 0.13
N ARG A 319 25.05 7.75 0.94
CA ARG A 319 25.03 7.90 2.39
C ARG A 319 26.44 8.01 2.98
N SER A 320 27.36 7.17 2.54
CA SER A 320 28.75 7.17 3.00
C SER A 320 29.46 8.49 2.67
N ILE A 321 29.31 9.00 1.44
CA ILE A 321 29.91 10.26 0.98
C ILE A 321 29.46 11.45 1.83
N ASN A 322 28.20 11.46 2.27
CA ASN A 322 27.62 12.57 3.03
C ASN A 322 27.61 12.34 4.54
N ALA A 323 28.19 11.23 5.04
CA ALA A 323 28.04 10.79 6.43
C ALA A 323 26.57 10.83 6.91
N CYS A 324 25.65 10.37 6.05
CA CYS A 324 24.21 10.43 6.29
C CYS A 324 23.77 9.26 7.19
N GLU A 325 23.58 9.55 8.47
CA GLU A 325 23.13 8.57 9.46
C GLU A 325 21.60 8.55 9.61
N GLY A 326 21.08 7.69 10.49
CA GLY A 326 19.65 7.60 10.79
C GLY A 326 18.84 6.69 9.87
N ARG A 327 17.54 6.64 10.11
CA ARG A 327 16.60 5.80 9.34
C ARG A 327 16.18 6.52 8.06
N MET A 328 15.98 5.74 7.01
CA MET A 328 15.40 6.22 5.76
C MET A 328 13.88 6.03 5.80
N SER A 329 13.19 6.95 6.47
CA SER A 329 11.73 6.86 6.63
C SER A 329 11.00 7.16 5.33
N ILE A 330 10.08 6.27 4.94
CA ILE A 330 9.33 6.35 3.67
C ILE A 330 8.04 7.13 3.89
N ASN A 331 7.92 8.29 3.25
CA ASN A 331 6.72 9.12 3.33
C ASN A 331 5.64 8.62 2.37
N ASN A 332 6.01 8.53 1.09
CA ASN A 332 5.11 8.15 0.03
C ASN A 332 5.85 7.54 -1.15
N TRP A 333 5.06 6.85 -1.96
CA TRP A 333 5.48 6.20 -3.17
C TRP A 333 4.67 6.74 -4.35
N GLU A 334 5.37 7.17 -5.39
CA GLU A 334 4.83 7.78 -6.60
C GLU A 334 5.24 6.97 -7.83
N LEU A 335 4.29 6.77 -8.74
CA LEU A 335 4.57 6.35 -10.11
C LEU A 335 4.22 7.51 -11.04
N TYR A 336 5.26 8.08 -11.63
CA TYR A 336 5.17 9.10 -12.66
C TYR A 336 4.98 8.43 -14.02
N LEU A 337 3.95 8.88 -14.74
CA LEU A 337 3.63 8.43 -16.08
C LEU A 337 3.74 9.61 -17.06
N PRO A 338 4.29 9.38 -18.26
CA PRO A 338 4.45 10.42 -19.26
C PRO A 338 3.11 10.87 -19.83
N ASN A 339 3.06 12.13 -20.25
CA ASN A 339 1.95 12.71 -21.01
C ASN A 339 2.06 12.34 -22.49
N GLY A 340 0.96 12.47 -23.23
CA GLY A 340 0.99 12.44 -24.69
C GLY A 340 1.67 13.67 -25.30
N ASN A 341 2.33 13.49 -26.44
CA ASN A 341 3.00 14.59 -27.14
C ASN A 341 1.96 15.53 -27.77
N GLY A 342 1.82 16.75 -27.23
CA GLY A 342 0.78 17.70 -27.67
C GLY A 342 -0.65 17.16 -27.58
N GLY A 343 -0.93 16.25 -26.63
CA GLY A 343 -2.23 15.58 -26.50
C GLY A 343 -2.49 14.43 -27.49
N LYS A 344 -1.49 14.05 -28.28
CA LYS A 344 -1.53 12.86 -29.16
C LYS A 344 -0.83 11.68 -28.50
N GLU A 345 -1.15 10.47 -28.95
CA GLU A 345 -0.51 9.23 -28.49
C GLU A 345 -0.43 9.13 -26.95
N ILE A 346 -1.48 9.57 -26.25
CA ILE A 346 -1.51 9.59 -24.79
C ILE A 346 -1.35 8.15 -24.27
N PRO A 347 -0.29 7.85 -23.50
CA PRO A 347 -0.10 6.54 -22.90
C PRO A 347 -1.26 6.20 -21.96
N VAL A 348 -1.82 5.00 -22.13
CA VAL A 348 -2.89 4.51 -21.28
C VAL A 348 -2.30 3.40 -20.41
N LEU A 349 -1.96 3.76 -19.18
CA LEU A 349 -1.28 2.88 -18.24
C LEU A 349 -2.27 1.94 -17.53
N TYR A 350 -1.91 0.67 -17.43
CA TYR A 350 -2.52 -0.34 -16.58
C TYR A 350 -1.75 -0.40 -15.26
N ILE A 351 -2.46 -0.38 -14.13
CA ILE A 351 -1.91 -0.54 -12.79
C ILE A 351 -2.78 -1.53 -12.02
N ASP A 352 -2.14 -2.56 -11.49
CA ASP A 352 -2.76 -3.58 -10.64
C ASP A 352 -1.75 -4.10 -9.59
N ASP A 353 -2.21 -4.93 -8.66
CA ASP A 353 -1.40 -5.62 -7.64
C ASP A 353 -0.37 -4.70 -6.95
N ALA A 354 -0.80 -3.49 -6.59
CA ALA A 354 0.06 -2.48 -5.99
C ALA A 354 0.34 -2.87 -4.54
N TYR A 355 1.60 -3.14 -4.20
CA TYR A 355 1.99 -3.77 -2.96
C TYR A 355 3.22 -3.10 -2.35
N ALA A 356 3.29 -3.03 -1.03
CA ALA A 356 4.47 -2.60 -0.32
C ALA A 356 4.74 -3.44 0.93
N SER A 357 6.01 -3.71 1.22
CA SER A 357 6.43 -4.56 2.33
C SER A 357 7.66 -3.99 3.06
N ASN A 358 7.67 -4.14 4.38
CA ASN A 358 8.78 -3.81 5.28
C ASN A 358 9.48 -5.07 5.84
N THR A 359 9.12 -6.26 5.38
CA THR A 359 9.68 -7.54 5.86
C THR A 359 10.30 -8.40 4.77
N GLY A 360 10.12 -8.05 3.50
CA GLY A 360 10.65 -8.83 2.39
C GLY A 360 10.90 -8.01 1.13
N ILE A 361 11.81 -8.51 0.29
CA ILE A 361 12.04 -7.99 -1.06
C ILE A 361 10.91 -8.50 -1.95
N LEU A 362 10.10 -7.58 -2.45
CA LEU A 362 9.06 -7.90 -3.43
C LEU A 362 9.70 -8.13 -4.80
N LYS A 363 9.26 -9.19 -5.48
CA LYS A 363 9.71 -9.58 -6.82
C LYS A 363 8.60 -9.38 -7.85
#